data_AF-A0A2V5JQT4-F1
#
_entry.id   AF-A0A2V5JQT4-F1
#
_cell.length_a   1.000
_cell.length_b   1.000
_cell.length_c   1.000
_cell.angle_alpha   90.00
_cell.angle_beta   90.00
_cell.angle_gamma   90.00
#
_symmetry.space_group_name_H-M   'P 1'
#
loop_
_entity.id
_entity.type
_entity.pdbx_description
1 polymer ?
#
loop_
_entity_poly.entity_id
_entity_poly.type
_entity_poly.pdbx_seq_one_letter_code
_entity_poly.pdbx_strand_id
1 'polypeptide(L)'
;MLPTVGGSYWIKFFPPVAVLGLGMAICVAPLTTAVMSSVAENHAGIASGVNNAVARTASLVAIAVLGIVMLHVFNHALDSRLAEWNVPPSVTRSFQMQRTKLAAIAIPEDQDPASQQLIRGAIDESFVSGFRMVVALGAALAVASAATALFWIRATPGLRAAQKT
;
A
#
# COMPACT_ATOMS: atom_id res chain seq x y z
N MET A 1 -13.96 -2.38 6.86
CA MET A 1 -14.68 -2.92 5.69
C MET A 1 -13.63 -3.35 4.68
N LEU A 2 -13.62 -4.62 4.29
CA LEU A 2 -12.58 -5.15 3.40
C LEU A 2 -13.02 -4.97 1.93
N PRO A 3 -12.11 -4.57 1.02
CA PRO A 3 -12.36 -4.61 -0.42
C PRO A 3 -12.83 -6.02 -0.82
N THR A 4 -13.97 -6.11 -1.52
CA THR A 4 -14.47 -7.36 -2.10
C THR A 4 -14.92 -7.11 -3.53
N VAL A 5 -14.89 -8.14 -4.36
CA VAL A 5 -15.47 -8.12 -5.71
C VAL A 5 -16.99 -7.83 -5.59
N GLY A 6 -17.53 -6.97 -6.46
CA GLY A 6 -18.97 -6.67 -6.56
C GLY A 6 -19.58 -5.71 -5.53
N GLY A 7 -18.78 -4.97 -4.75
CA GLY A 7 -19.29 -4.00 -3.78
C GLY A 7 -19.40 -2.55 -4.29
N SER A 8 -20.31 -1.76 -3.69
CA SER A 8 -20.41 -0.32 -3.99
C SER A 8 -19.11 0.42 -3.64
N TYR A 9 -18.51 1.06 -4.65
CA TYR A 9 -17.31 1.90 -4.54
C TYR A 9 -17.42 2.95 -3.42
N TRP A 10 -18.57 3.61 -3.35
CA TRP A 10 -18.86 4.70 -2.41
C TRP A 10 -18.84 4.27 -0.94
N ILE A 11 -19.00 2.97 -0.67
CA ILE A 11 -19.02 2.44 0.69
C ILE A 11 -17.70 1.74 1.01
N LYS A 12 -17.15 0.98 0.05
CA LYS A 12 -16.00 0.10 0.31
C LYS A 12 -14.64 0.73 0.02
N PHE A 13 -14.55 1.69 -0.89
CA PHE A 13 -13.28 2.29 -1.32
C PHE A 13 -13.19 3.77 -0.98
N PHE A 14 -14.24 4.55 -1.26
CA PHE A 14 -14.20 6.00 -1.10
C PHE A 14 -13.94 6.44 0.35
N PRO A 15 -14.66 5.96 1.39
CA PRO A 15 -14.45 6.46 2.75
C PRO A 15 -13.04 6.14 3.30
N PRO A 16 -12.49 4.92 3.14
CA PRO A 16 -11.12 4.64 3.54
C PRO A 16 -10.08 5.52 2.83
N VAL A 17 -10.25 5.75 1.52
CA VAL A 17 -9.32 6.59 0.74
C VAL A 17 -9.41 8.06 1.15
N ALA A 18 -10.62 8.56 1.42
CA ALA A 18 -10.82 9.92 1.91
C ALA A 18 -10.17 10.14 3.29
N VAL A 19 -10.35 9.18 4.22
CA VAL A 19 -9.72 9.23 5.54
C VAL A 19 -8.20 9.18 5.43
N LEU A 20 -7.66 8.32 4.56
CA LEU A 20 -6.23 8.25 4.29
C LEU A 20 -5.70 9.59 3.74
N GLY A 21 -6.37 10.16 2.75
CA GLY A 21 -5.98 11.44 2.15
C GLY A 21 -6.00 12.60 3.16
N LEU A 22 -7.04 12.66 3.99
CA LEU A 22 -7.15 13.67 5.05
C LEU A 22 -6.06 13.50 6.12
N GLY A 23 -5.78 12.26 6.54
CA GLY A 23 -4.70 11.97 7.48
C GLY A 23 -3.33 12.39 6.93
N MET A 24 -3.05 12.10 5.65
CA MET A 24 -1.82 12.53 4.99
C MET A 24 -1.71 14.06 4.94
N ALA A 25 -2.79 14.76 4.61
CA ALA A 25 -2.79 16.23 4.56
C ALA A 25 -2.47 16.88 5.91
N ILE A 26 -3.03 16.35 7.00
CA ILE A 26 -2.81 16.87 8.35
C ILE A 26 -1.39 16.56 8.85
N CYS A 27 -0.81 15.42 8.49
CA CYS A 27 0.50 15.00 9.01
C CYS A 27 1.70 15.56 8.25
N VAL A 28 1.61 15.73 6.93
CA VAL A 28 2.79 16.04 6.08
C VAL A 28 3.42 17.40 6.40
N ALA A 29 2.61 18.45 6.54
CA ALA A 29 3.14 19.79 6.80
C ALA A 29 3.81 19.89 8.20
N PRO A 30 3.17 19.49 9.31
CA PRO A 30 3.79 19.52 10.63
C PRO A 30 5.06 18.66 10.74
N LEU A 31 5.10 17.51 10.07
CA LEU A 31 6.27 16.63 10.10
C LEU A 31 7.50 17.30 9.48
N THR A 32 7.32 17.93 8.32
CA THR A 32 8.41 18.66 7.66
C THR A 32 8.88 19.84 8.52
N THR A 33 7.95 20.59 9.12
CA THR A 33 8.28 21.67 10.06
C THR A 33 9.06 21.16 11.26
N ALA A 34 8.67 20.03 11.86
CA ALA A 34 9.35 19.45 13.01
C ALA A 34 10.79 19.02 12.69
N VAL A 35 11.03 18.46 11.50
CA VAL A 35 12.40 18.13 11.05
C VAL A 35 13.21 19.41 10.85
N MET A 36 12.66 20.40 10.15
CA MET A 36 13.40 21.63 9.85
C MET A 36 13.65 22.51 11.09
N SER A 37 12.77 22.48 12.09
CA SER A 37 12.95 23.25 13.34
C SER A 37 13.95 22.60 14.31
N SER A 38 14.38 21.36 14.04
CA SER A 38 15.37 20.65 14.87
C SER A 38 16.82 21.03 14.58
N VAL A 39 17.07 21.82 13.53
CA VAL A 39 18.41 22.25 13.10
C VAL A 39 18.55 23.77 13.17
N ALA A 40 19.78 24.25 13.38
CA ALA A 40 20.07 25.68 13.33
C ALA A 40 19.89 26.23 11.89
N GLU A 41 19.48 27.50 11.76
CA GLU A 41 19.13 28.12 10.46
C GLU A 41 20.26 28.03 9.43
N ASN A 42 21.52 28.12 9.87
CA ASN A 42 22.70 27.98 9.02
C ASN A 42 22.85 26.60 8.38
N HIS A 43 22.13 25.58 8.86
CA HIS A 43 22.13 24.21 8.33
C HIS A 43 20.79 23.81 7.67
N ALA A 44 19.82 24.71 7.56
CA ALA A 44 18.48 24.41 7.03
C ALA A 44 18.53 23.86 5.59
N GLY A 45 19.45 24.35 4.76
CA GLY A 45 19.65 23.84 3.40
C GLY A 45 20.11 22.38 3.36
N ILE A 46 21.02 21.99 4.26
CA ILE A 46 21.49 20.60 4.37
C ILE A 46 20.37 19.70 4.89
N ALA A 47 19.64 20.14 5.93
CA ALA A 47 18.53 19.39 6.49
C ALA A 47 17.42 19.12 5.46
N SER A 48 17.03 20.13 4.68
CA SER A 48 16.05 19.99 3.59
C SER A 48 16.55 19.02 2.52
N GLY A 49 17.83 19.11 2.14
CA GLY A 49 18.46 18.17 1.20
C GLY A 49 18.38 16.72 1.67
N VAL A 50 18.73 16.46 2.94
CA VAL A 50 18.64 15.12 3.55
C VAL A 50 17.20 14.63 3.59
N ASN A 51 16.24 15.45 4.04
CA ASN A 51 14.83 15.07 4.10
C ASN A 51 14.28 14.67 2.72
N ASN A 52 14.62 15.43 1.68
CA ASN A 52 14.21 15.11 0.31
C ASN A 52 14.86 13.81 -0.21
N ALA A 53 16.15 13.60 0.06
CA ALA A 53 16.84 12.37 -0.32
C ALA A 53 16.22 11.15 0.36
N VAL A 54 15.97 11.23 1.67
CA VAL A 54 15.33 10.16 2.45
C VAL A 54 13.91 9.88 1.94
N ALA A 55 13.09 10.92 1.72
CA ALA A 55 11.72 10.75 1.22
C ALA A 55 11.67 10.04 -0.14
N ARG A 56 12.58 10.38 -1.05
CA ARG A 56 12.67 9.75 -2.37
C ARG A 56 13.16 8.30 -2.29
N THR A 57 14.19 8.03 -1.49
CA THR A 57 14.67 6.66 -1.30
C THR A 57 13.60 5.79 -0.62
N ALA A 58 12.91 6.31 0.39
CA ALA A 58 11.84 5.61 1.08
C ALA A 58 10.68 5.27 0.13
N SER A 59 10.29 6.18 -0.77
CA SER A 59 9.23 5.89 -1.74
C SER A 59 9.63 4.80 -2.74
N LEU A 60 10.86 4.81 -3.24
CA LEU A 60 11.37 3.77 -4.13
C LEU A 60 11.41 2.40 -3.46
N VAL A 61 11.91 2.35 -2.22
CA VAL A 61 11.94 1.11 -1.41
C VAL A 61 10.52 0.60 -1.15
N ALA A 62 9.59 1.51 -0.79
CA ALA A 62 8.21 1.14 -0.55
C ALA A 62 7.57 0.55 -1.82
N ILE A 63 7.74 1.17 -2.99
CA ILE A 63 7.20 0.63 -4.26
C ILE A 63 7.75 -0.78 -4.53
N ALA A 64 9.05 -0.99 -4.35
CA ALA A 64 9.67 -2.29 -4.58
C ALA A 64 9.13 -3.37 -3.62
N VAL A 65 9.10 -3.08 -2.31
CA VAL A 65 8.64 -4.03 -1.28
C VAL A 65 7.16 -4.35 -1.46
N LEU A 66 6.31 -3.33 -1.64
CA LEU A 66 4.87 -3.53 -1.82
C LEU A 66 4.55 -4.28 -3.11
N GLY A 67 5.31 -4.07 -4.19
CA GLY A 67 5.20 -4.82 -5.43
C GLY A 67 5.52 -6.31 -5.25
N ILE A 68 6.59 -6.64 -4.51
CA ILE A 68 6.95 -8.03 -4.18
C ILE A 68 5.85 -8.69 -3.35
N VAL A 69 5.37 -8.01 -2.30
CA VAL A 69 4.28 -8.53 -1.45
C VAL A 69 3.03 -8.78 -2.27
N MET A 70 2.63 -7.82 -3.12
CA MET A 70 1.48 -7.95 -4.00
C MET A 70 1.58 -9.18 -4.90
N LEU A 71 2.69 -9.32 -5.62
CA LEU A 71 2.90 -10.42 -6.55
C LEU A 71 2.97 -11.77 -5.83
N HIS A 72 3.64 -11.81 -4.68
CA HIS A 72 3.76 -13.04 -3.88
C HIS A 72 2.39 -13.51 -3.37
N VAL A 73 1.61 -12.62 -2.75
CA VAL A 73 0.27 -12.96 -2.21
C VAL A 73 -0.70 -13.31 -3.33
N PHE A 74 -0.68 -12.55 -4.44
CA PHE A 74 -1.48 -12.85 -5.63
C PHE A 74 -1.19 -14.25 -6.16
N ASN A 75 0.09 -14.57 -6.37
CA ASN A 75 0.49 -15.87 -6.92
C ASN A 75 0.08 -17.02 -6.02
N HIS A 76 0.30 -16.89 -4.71
CA HIS A 76 -0.09 -17.90 -3.73
C HIS A 76 -1.61 -18.10 -3.70
N ALA A 77 -2.37 -17.00 -3.72
CA ALA A 77 -3.84 -17.03 -3.72
C ALA A 77 -4.42 -17.64 -5.01
N LEU A 78 -3.80 -17.35 -6.15
CA LEU A 78 -4.20 -17.88 -7.45
C LEU A 78 -3.88 -19.37 -7.55
N ASP A 79 -2.68 -19.78 -7.12
CA ASP A 79 -2.27 -21.18 -7.12
C ASP A 79 -3.19 -22.05 -6.26
N SER A 80 -3.55 -21.59 -5.06
CA SER A 80 -4.49 -22.30 -4.18
C SER A 80 -5.85 -22.52 -4.87
N ARG A 81 -6.41 -21.48 -5.49
CA ARG A 81 -7.72 -21.54 -6.15
C ARG A 81 -7.72 -22.42 -7.39
N LEU A 82 -6.66 -22.35 -8.21
CA LEU A 82 -6.53 -23.20 -9.39
C LEU A 82 -6.33 -24.67 -9.01
N ALA A 83 -5.65 -24.95 -7.89
CA ALA A 83 -5.48 -26.30 -7.37
C ALA A 83 -6.80 -26.87 -6.84
N GLU A 84 -7.64 -26.07 -6.17
CA GLU A 84 -8.96 -26.49 -5.68
C GLU A 84 -9.89 -26.98 -6.80
N TRP A 85 -9.77 -26.42 -8.02
CA TRP A 85 -10.60 -26.78 -9.17
C TRP A 85 -9.92 -27.74 -10.14
N ASN A 86 -8.74 -28.28 -9.77
CA ASN A 86 -8.00 -29.28 -10.52
C ASN A 86 -7.78 -28.90 -12.01
N VAL A 87 -7.47 -27.61 -12.24
CA VAL A 87 -7.34 -27.01 -13.57
C VAL A 87 -6.20 -27.67 -14.37
N PRO A 88 -6.36 -27.91 -15.69
CA PRO A 88 -5.35 -28.55 -16.52
C PRO A 88 -3.98 -27.85 -16.46
N PRO A 89 -2.85 -28.60 -16.43
CA PRO A 89 -1.51 -28.03 -16.32
C PRO A 89 -1.13 -27.06 -17.45
N SER A 90 -1.73 -27.21 -18.63
CA SER A 90 -1.53 -26.32 -19.78
C SER A 90 -1.97 -24.88 -19.48
N VAL A 91 -3.11 -24.74 -18.80
CA VAL A 91 -3.70 -23.46 -18.42
C VAL A 91 -2.85 -22.80 -17.33
N THR A 92 -2.44 -23.57 -16.32
CA THR A 92 -1.57 -23.08 -15.23
C THR A 92 -0.22 -22.57 -15.76
N ARG A 93 0.38 -23.23 -16.75
CA ARG A 93 1.62 -22.75 -17.40
C ARG A 93 1.41 -21.42 -18.14
N SER A 94 0.28 -21.27 -18.84
CA SER A 94 -0.04 -20.00 -19.50
C SER A 94 -0.13 -18.85 -18.49
N PHE A 95 -0.74 -19.10 -17.33
CA PHE A 95 -0.81 -18.11 -16.25
C PHE A 95 0.55 -17.82 -15.63
N GLN A 96 1.40 -18.83 -15.43
CA GLN A 96 2.78 -18.64 -14.93
C GLN A 96 3.57 -17.62 -15.77
N MET A 97 3.44 -17.67 -17.09
CA MET A 97 4.08 -16.72 -18.00
C MET A 97 3.51 -15.29 -17.91
N GLN A 98 2.31 -15.14 -17.38
CA GLN A 98 1.57 -13.88 -17.33
C GLN A 98 1.41 -13.31 -15.90
N ARG A 99 2.02 -13.92 -14.88
CA ARG A 99 1.82 -13.53 -13.45
C ARG A 99 2.08 -12.07 -13.15
N THR A 100 3.02 -11.45 -13.86
CA THR A 100 3.34 -10.02 -13.70
C THR A 100 2.22 -9.10 -14.19
N LYS A 101 1.28 -9.60 -15.00
CA LYS A 101 0.08 -8.87 -15.44
C LYS A 101 -1.03 -8.80 -14.38
N LEU A 102 -0.95 -9.60 -13.32
CA LEU A 102 -1.90 -9.58 -12.19
C LEU A 102 -3.36 -9.73 -12.65
N ALA A 103 -4.21 -8.73 -12.42
CA ALA A 103 -5.62 -8.74 -12.84
C ALA A 103 -5.81 -8.71 -14.38
N ALA A 104 -4.76 -8.38 -15.15
CA ALA A 104 -4.78 -8.32 -16.61
C ALA A 104 -4.27 -9.62 -17.28
N ILE A 105 -4.23 -10.74 -16.54
CA ILE A 105 -3.97 -12.06 -17.13
C ILE A 105 -5.02 -12.36 -18.20
N ALA A 106 -4.56 -12.71 -19.41
CA ALA A 106 -5.46 -13.10 -20.48
C ALA A 106 -6.01 -14.52 -20.22
N ILE A 107 -7.33 -14.65 -20.28
CA ILE A 107 -8.02 -15.93 -20.11
C ILE A 107 -8.04 -16.63 -21.47
N PRO A 108 -7.64 -17.91 -21.56
CA PRO A 108 -7.71 -18.67 -22.81
C PRO A 108 -9.14 -18.75 -23.36
N GLU A 109 -9.33 -18.39 -24.64
CA GLU A 109 -10.63 -18.35 -25.31
C GLU A 109 -11.17 -19.76 -25.67
N ASP A 110 -10.31 -20.78 -25.59
CA ASP A 110 -10.61 -22.19 -25.85
C ASP A 110 -11.38 -22.88 -24.71
N GLN A 111 -11.66 -22.17 -23.62
CA GLN A 111 -12.41 -22.64 -22.46
C GLN A 111 -13.91 -22.39 -22.60
N ASP A 112 -14.73 -23.26 -21.99
CA ASP A 112 -16.17 -23.03 -21.91
C ASP A 112 -16.51 -21.75 -21.10
N PRO A 113 -17.65 -21.09 -21.37
CA PRO A 113 -18.00 -19.83 -20.72
C PRO A 113 -18.08 -19.90 -19.18
N ALA A 114 -18.44 -21.06 -18.62
CA ALA A 114 -18.51 -21.24 -17.17
C ALA A 114 -17.10 -21.31 -16.56
N SER A 115 -16.18 -22.06 -17.18
CA SER A 115 -14.77 -22.10 -16.79
C SER A 115 -14.09 -20.74 -16.93
N GLN A 116 -14.39 -19.98 -17.98
CA GLN A 116 -13.87 -18.61 -18.12
C GLN A 116 -14.32 -17.70 -16.97
N GLN A 117 -15.59 -17.77 -16.57
CA GLN A 117 -16.11 -16.97 -15.47
C GLN A 117 -15.49 -17.36 -14.12
N LEU A 118 -15.28 -18.67 -13.90
CA LEU A 118 -14.59 -19.19 -12.72
C LEU A 118 -13.14 -18.69 -12.65
N ILE A 119 -12.37 -18.85 -13.73
CA ILE A 119 -11.00 -18.37 -13.83
C ILE A 119 -10.91 -16.86 -13.57
N ARG A 120 -11.84 -16.09 -14.14
CA ARG A 120 -11.92 -14.64 -13.93
C ARG A 120 -12.15 -14.30 -12.47
N GLY A 121 -13.10 -14.98 -11.83
CA GLY A 121 -13.36 -14.84 -10.39
C GLY A 121 -12.13 -15.17 -9.55
N ALA A 122 -11.40 -16.24 -9.88
CA ALA A 122 -10.17 -16.61 -9.18
C ALA A 122 -9.07 -15.53 -9.31
N ILE A 123 -8.89 -14.95 -10.50
CA ILE A 123 -7.95 -13.86 -10.74
C ILE A 123 -8.35 -12.61 -9.93
N ASP A 124 -9.61 -12.20 -10.01
CA ASP A 124 -10.12 -11.00 -9.34
C ASP A 124 -10.01 -11.12 -7.81
N GLU A 125 -10.39 -12.27 -7.24
CA GLU A 125 -10.24 -12.51 -5.80
C GLU A 125 -8.79 -12.57 -5.35
N SER A 126 -7.92 -13.20 -6.13
CA SER A 126 -6.49 -13.27 -5.82
C SER A 126 -5.84 -11.88 -5.86
N PHE A 127 -6.26 -11.04 -6.80
CA PHE A 127 -5.82 -9.65 -6.89
C PHE A 127 -6.29 -8.84 -5.67
N VAL A 128 -7.57 -8.96 -5.31
CA VAL A 128 -8.12 -8.31 -4.11
C VAL A 128 -7.42 -8.79 -2.83
N SER A 129 -7.04 -10.08 -2.75
CA SER A 129 -6.27 -10.61 -1.63
C SER A 129 -4.90 -9.95 -1.50
N GLY A 130 -4.15 -9.84 -2.60
CA GLY A 130 -2.87 -9.11 -2.64
C GLY A 130 -3.04 -7.65 -2.25
N PHE A 131 -4.04 -6.97 -2.81
CA PHE A 131 -4.32 -5.57 -2.53
C PHE A 131 -4.64 -5.33 -1.05
N ARG A 132 -5.44 -6.22 -0.44
CA ARG A 132 -5.74 -6.17 1.00
C ARG A 132 -4.49 -6.30 1.86
N MET A 133 -3.56 -7.17 1.50
CA MET A 133 -2.31 -7.34 2.25
C MET A 133 -1.42 -6.10 2.16
N VAL A 134 -1.29 -5.50 0.97
CA VAL A 134 -0.55 -4.25 0.75
C VAL A 134 -1.13 -3.11 1.59
N VAL A 135 -2.46 -2.96 1.59
CA VAL A 135 -3.15 -1.95 2.40
C VAL A 135 -2.97 -2.21 3.90
N ALA A 136 -3.07 -3.46 4.34
CA ALA A 136 -2.87 -3.82 5.74
C ALA A 136 -1.44 -3.54 6.22
N LEU A 137 -0.44 -3.86 5.39
CA LEU A 137 0.96 -3.54 5.66
C LEU A 137 1.17 -2.01 5.75
N GLY A 138 0.60 -1.25 4.82
CA GLY A 138 0.64 0.21 4.86
C GLY A 138 -0.01 0.79 6.13
N ALA A 139 -1.16 0.26 6.52
CA ALA A 139 -1.83 0.66 7.77
C ALA A 139 -1.00 0.32 9.01
N ALA A 140 -0.37 -0.85 9.07
CA ALA A 140 0.51 -1.24 10.16
C ALA A 140 1.74 -0.31 10.26
N LEU A 141 2.35 0.04 9.13
CA LEU A 141 3.46 0.98 9.08
C LEU A 141 3.03 2.38 9.55
N ALA A 142 1.84 2.84 9.17
CA ALA A 142 1.29 4.11 9.63
C ALA A 142 1.06 4.13 11.15
N VAL A 143 0.51 3.06 11.71
CA VAL A 143 0.32 2.91 13.17
C VAL A 143 1.66 2.87 13.90
N ALA A 144 2.64 2.13 13.38
CA ALA A 144 3.99 2.08 13.93
C ALA A 144 4.64 3.48 13.91
N SER A 145 4.45 4.25 12.83
CA SER A 145 4.95 5.62 12.69
C SER A 145 4.28 6.60 13.65
N ALA A 146 2.97 6.44 13.88
CA ALA A 146 2.25 7.23 14.87
C ALA A 146 2.73 6.91 16.31
N ALA A 147 2.99 5.64 16.61
CA ALA A 147 3.52 5.23 17.90
C ALA A 147 4.93 5.82 18.14
N THR A 148 5.84 5.72 17.17
CA THR A 148 7.19 6.31 17.32
C THR A 148 7.14 7.82 17.52
N ALA A 149 6.25 8.52 16.79
CA ALA A 149 6.03 9.94 16.99
C ALA A 149 5.53 10.25 18.42
N LEU A 150 4.56 9.50 18.94
CA LEU A 150 4.02 9.71 20.29
C LEU A 150 5.04 9.45 21.40
N PHE A 151 5.88 8.42 21.25
CA PHE A 151 6.87 8.09 22.27
C PHE A 151 8.10 9.02 22.26
N TRP A 152 8.51 9.49 21.09
CA TRP A 152 9.78 10.23 20.93
C TRP A 152 9.60 11.74 20.83
N ILE A 153 8.49 12.22 20.24
CA ILE A 153 8.19 13.65 20.14
C ILE A 153 7.50 14.09 21.44
N ARG A 154 8.27 14.16 22.53
CA ARG A 154 7.83 14.96 23.68
C ARG A 154 7.78 16.41 23.23
N ALA A 155 6.61 17.05 23.38
CA ALA A 155 6.45 18.47 23.11
C ALA A 155 7.49 19.26 23.92
N THR A 156 8.46 19.88 23.25
CA THR A 156 9.44 20.75 23.89
C THR A 156 8.68 21.92 24.54
N PRO A 157 8.72 22.09 25.88
CA PRO A 157 7.93 23.12 26.58
C PRO A 157 8.40 24.58 26.35
N GLY A 158 9.10 24.86 25.25
CA GLY A 158 9.84 26.12 25.04
C GLY A 158 9.04 27.29 24.48
N LEU A 159 7.89 27.06 23.84
CA LEU A 159 7.14 28.13 23.15
C LEU A 159 6.19 28.94 24.04
N ARG A 160 6.04 28.59 25.32
CA ARG A 160 5.21 29.36 26.27
C ARG A 160 5.97 30.47 27.02
N ALA A 161 7.30 30.53 26.91
CA ALA A 161 8.11 31.50 27.65
C ALA A 161 8.40 32.82 26.89
N ALA A 162 8.29 32.83 25.55
CA ALA A 162 8.66 33.98 24.71
C ALA A 162 7.51 34.96 24.40
N GLN A 163 6.30 34.74 24.92
CA GLN A 163 5.14 35.63 24.75
C GLN A 163 4.81 36.46 25.99
N LYS A 164 5.68 36.47 27.01
CA LYS A 164 5.43 37.15 28.30
C LYS A 164 6.41 38.28 28.65
N THR A 165 7.20 38.77 27.69
CA THR A 165 8.09 39.94 27.90
C THR A 165 7.81 41.03 26.89
#